data_AF-A0A645EW69-F1
#
_entry.id   AF-A0A645EW69-F1
#
_cell.length_a   1.000
_cell.length_b   1.000
_cell.length_c   1.000
_cell.angle_alpha   90.00
_cell.angle_beta   90.00
_cell.angle_gamma   90.00
#
_symmetry.space_group_name_H-M   'P 1'
#
loop_
_entity.id
_entity.type
_entity.pdbx_description
1 polymer ?
#
loop_
_entity_poly.entity_id
_entity_poly.type
_entity_poly.pdbx_seq_one_letter_code
_entity_poly.pdbx_strand_id
1 'polypeptide(L)'
;MEEGVFRGLFIKLMETKYTFFKAVIFSSALFGIWHIMAPIRSLLDGEMSAGGSVAYSIMLILTTGITGAKFCLLTKITGSLWMPMADHFLNNTIINVLHVATIYGADELLIIRISIAQTVSFLIVIFIYLKNRTNHPSSKESNLACLK
;
A
#
# COMPACT_ATOMS: atom_id res chain seq x y z
N MET A 1 -11.67 6.14 -2.70
CA MET A 1 -11.40 7.51 -2.23
C MET A 1 -9.92 7.67 -1.90
N GLU A 2 -9.34 6.74 -1.13
CA GLU A 2 -7.93 6.77 -0.72
C GLU A 2 -6.95 6.73 -1.91
N GLU A 3 -7.22 5.95 -2.94
CA GLU A 3 -6.40 5.81 -4.15
C GLU A 3 -6.28 7.13 -4.90
N GLY A 4 -7.37 7.89 -4.99
CA GLY A 4 -7.37 9.19 -5.63
C GLY A 4 -6.44 10.18 -4.91
N VAL A 5 -6.37 10.12 -3.58
CA VAL A 5 -5.52 11.00 -2.78
C VAL A 5 -4.06 10.50 -2.77
N PHE A 6 -3.84 9.28 -2.31
CA PHE A 6 -2.49 8.76 -2.11
C PHE A 6 -1.80 8.41 -3.42
N ARG A 7 -2.46 7.70 -4.34
CA ARG A 7 -1.86 7.23 -5.60
C ARG A 7 -2.06 8.24 -6.74
N GLY A 8 -3.07 9.09 -6.64
CA GLY A 8 -3.36 10.17 -7.59
C GLY A 8 -2.69 11.48 -7.18
N LEU A 9 -3.29 12.21 -6.24
CA LEU A 9 -2.92 13.58 -5.88
C LEU A 9 -1.49 13.68 -5.35
N PHE A 10 -1.13 12.94 -4.30
CA PHE A 10 0.19 13.05 -3.66
C PHE A 10 1.32 12.65 -4.60
N ILE A 11 1.16 11.57 -5.37
CA ILE A 11 2.15 11.18 -6.38
C ILE A 11 2.32 12.27 -7.43
N LYS A 12 1.23 12.77 -8.03
CA LYS A 12 1.30 13.80 -9.08
C LYS A 12 1.94 15.09 -8.58
N LEU A 13 1.59 15.54 -7.38
CA LEU A 13 2.19 16.75 -6.78
C LEU A 13 3.67 16.54 -6.49
N MET A 14 4.06 15.40 -5.91
CA MET A 14 5.46 15.14 -5.59
C MET A 14 6.33 14.94 -6.84
N GLU A 15 5.80 14.32 -7.90
CA GLU A 15 6.52 14.13 -9.16
C GLU A 15 6.80 15.44 -9.92
N THR A 16 6.20 16.57 -9.53
CA THR A 16 6.56 17.89 -10.10
C THR A 16 7.99 18.32 -9.77
N LYS A 17 8.54 17.87 -8.64
CA LYS A 17 9.87 18.27 -8.12
C LYS A 17 10.78 17.09 -7.79
N TYR A 18 10.21 15.91 -7.52
CA TYR A 18 10.94 14.74 -7.07
C TYR A 18 10.75 13.55 -8.01
N THR A 19 11.60 12.54 -7.87
CA THR A 19 11.47 11.31 -8.64
C THR A 19 10.26 10.49 -8.17
N PHE A 20 9.71 9.67 -9.07
CA PHE A 20 8.65 8.71 -8.74
C PHE A 20 8.97 7.92 -7.47
N PHE A 21 10.21 7.42 -7.32
CA PHE A 21 10.61 6.66 -6.15
C PHE A 21 10.47 7.45 -4.83
N LYS A 22 10.85 8.73 -4.82
CA LYS A 22 10.67 9.60 -3.65
C LYS A 22 9.18 9.86 -3.38
N ALA A 23 8.38 10.05 -4.43
CA ALA A 23 6.94 10.21 -4.32
C ALA A 23 6.27 8.96 -3.72
N VAL A 24 6.69 7.76 -4.14
CA VAL A 24 6.22 6.48 -3.60
C VAL A 24 6.53 6.36 -2.12
N ILE A 25 7.78 6.63 -1.70
CA ILE A 25 8.16 6.58 -0.28
C ILE A 25 7.27 7.51 0.55
N PHE A 26 7.13 8.77 0.10
CA PHE A 26 6.33 9.77 0.80
C PHE A 26 4.85 9.35 0.91
N SER A 27 4.23 9.00 -0.22
CA SER A 27 2.82 8.60 -0.22
C SER A 27 2.58 7.34 0.61
N SER A 28 3.50 6.38 0.58
CA SER A 28 3.35 5.10 1.28
C SER A 28 3.52 5.26 2.79
N ALA A 29 4.45 6.13 3.22
CA ALA A 29 4.61 6.48 4.63
C ALA A 29 3.34 7.16 5.18
N LEU A 30 2.79 8.14 4.47
CA LEU A 30 1.53 8.78 4.86
C LEU A 30 0.36 7.78 4.89
N PHE A 31 0.31 6.87 3.92
CA PHE A 31 -0.70 5.83 3.88
C PHE A 31 -0.58 4.86 5.06
N GLY A 32 0.65 4.51 5.47
CA GLY A 32 0.89 3.73 6.67
C GLY A 32 0.35 4.42 7.93
N ILE A 33 0.73 5.69 8.12
CA ILE A 33 0.32 6.50 9.28
C ILE A 33 -1.20 6.70 9.33
N TRP A 34 -1.86 6.85 8.18
CA TRP A 34 -3.32 6.99 8.07
C TRP A 34 -4.09 5.90 8.83
N HIS A 35 -3.55 4.68 8.89
CA HIS A 35 -4.23 3.53 9.49
C HIS A 35 -4.12 3.46 11.02
N ILE A 36 -3.33 4.33 11.66
CA ILE A 36 -3.15 4.32 13.12
C ILE A 36 -4.46 4.60 13.88
N MET A 37 -5.46 5.20 13.23
CA MET A 37 -6.75 5.48 13.86
C MET A 37 -7.50 4.22 14.27
N ALA A 38 -7.32 3.10 13.57
CA ALA A 38 -7.96 1.83 13.92
C ALA A 38 -7.50 1.29 15.30
N PRO A 39 -6.19 1.08 15.56
CA PRO A 39 -5.72 0.63 16.87
C PRO A 39 -5.93 1.65 18.00
N ILE A 40 -5.94 2.95 17.70
CA ILE A 40 -6.30 4.00 18.67
C ILE A 40 -7.76 3.85 19.08
N ARG A 41 -8.67 3.70 18.11
CA ARG A 41 -10.10 3.49 18.39
C ARG A 41 -10.32 2.25 19.27
N SER A 42 -9.75 1.10 18.90
CA SER A 42 -9.92 -0.13 19.70
C SER A 42 -9.26 -0.06 21.09
N LEU A 43 -8.24 0.78 21.28
CA LEU A 43 -7.71 1.07 22.62
C LEU A 43 -8.71 1.91 23.45
N LEU A 44 -9.31 2.93 22.86
CA LEU A 44 -10.30 3.80 23.52
C LEU A 44 -11.61 3.06 23.83
N ASP A 45 -12.01 2.13 22.97
CA ASP A 45 -13.20 1.29 23.13
C ASP A 45 -12.96 0.15 24.15
N GLY A 46 -11.73 -0.02 24.66
CA GLY A 46 -11.38 -1.07 25.62
C GLY A 46 -11.25 -2.47 25.01
N GLU A 47 -11.27 -2.58 23.67
CA GLU A 47 -11.14 -3.84 22.92
C GLU A 47 -9.70 -4.37 22.90
N MET A 48 -8.71 -3.49 23.11
CA MET A 48 -7.30 -3.83 23.01
C MET A 48 -6.47 -3.17 24.12
N SER A 49 -5.53 -3.92 24.71
CA SER A 49 -4.61 -3.38 25.72
C SER A 49 -3.67 -2.32 25.13
N ALA A 50 -3.11 -1.44 25.98
CA ALA A 50 -2.15 -0.43 25.53
C ALA A 50 -0.94 -1.05 24.81
N GLY A 51 -0.37 -2.13 25.37
CA GLY A 51 0.73 -2.86 24.74
C GLY A 51 0.33 -3.52 23.41
N GLY A 52 -0.86 -4.11 23.35
CA GLY A 52 -1.41 -4.69 22.12
C GLY A 52 -1.63 -3.63 21.03
N SER A 53 -2.13 -2.45 21.41
CA SER A 53 -2.38 -1.34 20.48
C SER A 53 -1.09 -0.81 19.87
N VAL A 54 -0.03 -0.67 20.66
CA VAL A 54 1.29 -0.26 20.15
C VAL A 54 1.84 -1.30 19.17
N ALA A 55 1.84 -2.58 19.54
CA ALA A 55 2.34 -3.65 18.68
C ALA A 55 1.55 -3.75 17.36
N TYR A 56 0.21 -3.70 17.44
CA TYR A 56 -0.67 -3.72 16.27
C TYR A 56 -0.45 -2.49 15.38
N SER A 57 -0.30 -1.30 15.96
CA SER A 57 -0.04 -0.06 15.21
C SER A 57 1.25 -0.17 14.39
N ILE A 58 2.34 -0.67 14.97
CA ILE A 58 3.62 -0.84 14.26
C ILE A 58 3.42 -1.79 13.08
N MET A 59 2.83 -2.96 13.31
CA MET A 59 2.57 -3.95 12.27
C MET A 59 1.66 -3.41 11.17
N LEU A 60 0.62 -2.67 11.54
CA LEU A 60 -0.35 -2.09 10.62
C LEU A 60 0.29 -1.00 9.75
N ILE A 61 1.07 -0.08 10.32
CA ILE A 61 1.76 0.97 9.58
C ILE A 61 2.73 0.36 8.57
N LEU A 62 3.51 -0.65 8.97
CA LEU A 62 4.44 -1.33 8.06
C LEU A 62 3.71 -2.06 6.94
N THR A 63 2.67 -2.84 7.27
CA THR A 63 1.90 -3.64 6.31
C THR A 63 1.18 -2.76 5.30
N THR A 64 0.50 -1.71 5.78
CA THR A 64 -0.23 -0.79 4.92
C THR A 64 0.73 0.11 4.14
N GLY A 65 1.88 0.48 4.71
CA GLY A 65 2.96 1.17 3.98
C GLY A 65 3.48 0.37 2.79
N ILE A 66 3.78 -0.92 2.98
CA ILE A 66 4.16 -1.85 1.89
C ILE A 66 3.04 -1.93 0.84
N THR A 67 1.79 -2.05 1.30
CA THR A 67 0.61 -2.09 0.43
C THR A 67 0.43 -0.79 -0.36
N GLY A 68 0.70 0.36 0.25
CA GLY A 68 0.69 1.67 -0.40
C GLY A 68 1.73 1.76 -1.52
N ALA A 69 2.94 1.23 -1.28
CA ALA A 69 3.98 1.18 -2.29
C ALA A 69 3.58 0.26 -3.45
N LYS A 70 3.00 -0.91 -3.15
CA LYS A 70 2.41 -1.83 -4.14
C LYS A 70 1.40 -1.12 -5.04
N PHE A 71 0.47 -0.38 -4.45
CA PHE A 71 -0.56 0.35 -5.20
C PHE A 71 0.01 1.46 -6.08
N CYS A 72 1.04 2.18 -5.63
CA CYS A 72 1.71 3.17 -6.47
C CYS A 72 2.37 2.50 -7.69
N LEU A 73 3.04 1.35 -7.50
CA LEU A 73 3.62 0.58 -8.58
C LEU A 73 2.56 0.07 -9.56
N LEU A 74 1.45 -0.50 -9.06
CA LEU A 74 0.34 -0.95 -9.92
C LEU A 74 -0.22 0.19 -10.75
N THR A 75 -0.40 1.38 -10.15
CA THR A 75 -0.84 2.58 -10.88
C THR A 75 0.16 2.94 -11.99
N LYS A 76 1.47 2.91 -11.68
CA LYS A 76 2.51 3.25 -12.66
C LYS A 76 2.61 2.25 -13.81
N ILE A 77 2.48 0.95 -13.51
CA ILE A 77 2.52 -0.13 -14.51
C ILE A 77 1.33 -0.04 -15.46
N THR A 78 0.13 0.22 -14.92
CA THR A 78 -1.13 0.10 -15.66
C THR A 78 -1.63 1.43 -16.21
N GLY A 79 -1.08 2.56 -15.75
CA GLY A 79 -1.56 3.90 -16.08
C GLY A 79 -2.94 4.23 -15.51
N SER A 80 -3.48 3.40 -14.61
CA SER A 80 -4.87 3.48 -14.16
C SER A 80 -5.00 3.35 -12.65
N LEU A 81 -5.85 4.18 -12.04
CA LEU A 81 -6.22 4.08 -10.63
C LEU A 81 -7.21 2.93 -10.34
N TRP A 82 -7.84 2.36 -11.38
CA TRP A 82 -8.81 1.27 -11.20
C TRP A 82 -8.16 -0.01 -10.69
N MET A 83 -6.93 -0.30 -11.11
CA MET A 83 -6.21 -1.52 -10.69
C MET A 83 -5.90 -1.55 -9.20
N PRO A 84 -5.24 -0.54 -8.59
CA PRO A 84 -5.07 -0.53 -7.13
C PRO A 84 -6.39 -0.40 -6.38
N MET A 85 -7.42 0.24 -6.96
CA MET A 85 -8.72 0.36 -6.30
C MET A 85 -9.46 -0.99 -6.22
N ALA A 86 -9.39 -1.80 -7.27
CA ALA A 86 -9.93 -3.16 -7.26
C ALA A 86 -9.17 -4.06 -6.28
N ASP A 87 -7.84 -4.01 -6.29
CA ASP A 87 -6.99 -4.76 -5.34
C ASP A 87 -7.32 -4.36 -3.88
N HIS A 88 -7.43 -3.07 -3.59
CA HIS A 88 -7.77 -2.59 -2.27
C HIS A 88 -9.19 -3.00 -1.85
N PHE A 89 -10.18 -2.85 -2.73
CA PHE A 89 -11.56 -3.26 -2.46
C PHE A 89 -11.67 -4.75 -2.14
N LEU A 90 -11.00 -5.61 -2.92
CA LEU A 90 -11.02 -7.05 -2.70
C LEU A 90 -10.34 -7.42 -1.39
N ASN A 91 -9.19 -6.83 -1.07
CA ASN A 91 -8.53 -7.07 0.23
C ASN A 91 -9.42 -6.66 1.40
N ASN A 92 -10.03 -5.48 1.35
CA ASN A 92 -10.91 -5.04 2.43
C ASN A 92 -12.16 -5.90 2.54
N THR A 93 -12.70 -6.39 1.43
CA THR A 93 -13.82 -7.33 1.42
C THR A 93 -13.43 -8.65 2.08
N ILE A 94 -12.26 -9.20 1.72
CA ILE A 94 -11.75 -10.45 2.32
C ILE A 94 -11.53 -10.25 3.82
N ILE A 95 -10.91 -9.15 4.24
CA ILE A 95 -10.55 -8.93 5.64
C ILE A 95 -11.79 -8.66 6.51
N ASN A 96 -12.74 -7.87 6.03
CA ASN A 96 -13.85 -7.38 6.86
C ASN A 96 -15.15 -8.19 6.69
N VAL A 97 -15.40 -8.76 5.51
CA VAL A 97 -16.67 -9.45 5.21
C VAL A 97 -16.50 -10.96 5.27
N LEU A 98 -15.39 -11.48 4.73
CA LEU A 98 -15.11 -12.91 4.79
C LEU A 98 -14.45 -13.24 6.14
N HIS A 99 -15.28 -13.64 7.10
CA HIS A 99 -14.78 -14.02 8.41
C HIS A 99 -13.97 -15.32 8.31
N VAL A 100 -12.65 -15.21 8.38
CA VAL A 100 -11.75 -16.36 8.50
C VAL A 100 -11.60 -16.66 10.00
N ALA A 101 -12.40 -17.59 10.51
CA ALA A 101 -12.28 -18.08 11.88
C ALA A 101 -11.29 -19.25 11.94
N THR A 102 -10.56 -19.36 13.05
CA THR A 102 -9.79 -20.57 13.34
C THR A 102 -10.70 -21.63 13.99
N ILE A 103 -10.24 -22.88 14.10
CA ILE A 103 -10.97 -23.94 14.82
C ILE A 103 -11.24 -23.60 16.30
N TYR A 104 -10.60 -22.55 16.83
CA TYR A 104 -10.74 -22.08 18.21
C TYR A 104 -11.53 -20.76 18.35
N GLY A 105 -12.09 -20.22 17.26
CA GLY A 105 -12.83 -18.95 17.27
C GLY A 105 -12.09 -17.81 16.56
N ALA A 106 -11.99 -16.65 17.21
CA ALA A 106 -11.45 -15.42 16.62
C ALA A 106 -10.00 -15.60 16.13
N ASP A 107 -9.68 -15.10 14.92
CA ASP A 107 -8.33 -15.18 14.35
C ASP A 107 -7.43 -14.09 14.93
N GLU A 108 -6.78 -14.41 16.06
CA GLU A 108 -5.83 -13.52 16.74
C GLU A 108 -4.59 -13.17 15.87
N LEU A 109 -4.31 -13.95 14.81
CA LEU A 109 -3.13 -13.80 13.96
C LEU A 109 -3.46 -13.17 12.60
N LEU A 110 -4.64 -12.59 12.44
CA LEU A 110 -5.12 -12.00 11.19
C LEU A 110 -4.12 -11.00 10.59
N ILE A 111 -3.59 -10.08 11.41
CA ILE A 111 -2.63 -9.07 10.93
C ILE A 111 -1.36 -9.71 10.36
N ILE A 112 -0.88 -10.80 10.94
CA ILE A 112 0.32 -11.51 10.46
C ILE A 112 0.04 -12.14 9.09
N ARG A 113 -1.14 -12.77 8.89
CA ARG A 113 -1.53 -13.33 7.60
C ARG A 113 -1.62 -12.25 6.52
N ILE A 114 -2.21 -11.11 6.86
CA ILE A 114 -2.29 -9.95 5.95
C ILE A 114 -0.87 -9.46 5.62
N SER A 115 0.01 -9.29 6.61
CA SER A 115 1.40 -8.87 6.38
C SER A 115 2.14 -9.79 5.42
N ILE A 116 2.00 -11.11 5.58
CA ILE A 116 2.62 -12.09 4.68
C ILE A 116 2.04 -11.97 3.27
N ALA A 117 0.70 -11.95 3.14
CA ALA A 117 0.03 -11.87 1.85
C ALA A 117 0.40 -10.58 1.09
N GLN A 118 0.40 -9.42 1.77
CA GLN A 118 0.76 -8.15 1.16
C GLN A 118 2.24 -8.08 0.79
N THR A 119 3.13 -8.67 1.60
CA THR A 119 4.55 -8.75 1.28
C THR A 119 4.80 -9.59 0.03
N VAL A 120 4.19 -10.78 -0.07
CA VAL A 120 4.30 -11.64 -1.25
C VAL A 120 3.72 -10.94 -2.49
N SER A 121 2.53 -10.35 -2.37
CA SER A 121 1.89 -9.58 -3.45
C SER A 121 2.77 -8.42 -3.91
N PHE A 122 3.39 -7.69 -2.97
CA PHE A 122 4.31 -6.59 -3.29
C PHE A 122 5.56 -7.07 -4.05
N LEU A 123 6.18 -8.18 -3.64
CA LEU A 123 7.33 -8.75 -4.34
C LEU A 123 6.98 -9.14 -5.78
N ILE A 124 5.78 -9.70 -6.02
CA ILE A 124 5.30 -10.00 -7.38
C ILE A 124 5.15 -8.70 -8.19
N VAL A 125 4.57 -7.65 -7.63
CA VAL A 125 4.41 -6.36 -8.32
C VAL A 125 5.76 -5.72 -8.63
N ILE A 126 6.74 -5.79 -7.71
CA ILE A 126 8.12 -5.36 -7.98
C ILE A 126 8.71 -6.13 -9.16
N PHE A 127 8.57 -7.45 -9.17
CA PHE A 127 9.08 -8.29 -10.26
C PHE A 127 8.49 -7.87 -11.62
N ILE A 128 7.17 -7.66 -11.68
CA ILE A 128 6.48 -7.17 -12.89
C ILE A 128 6.99 -5.78 -13.28
N TYR A 129 7.13 -4.86 -12.32
CA TYR A 129 7.64 -3.51 -12.55
C TYR A 129 9.04 -3.53 -13.18
N LEU A 130 9.95 -4.34 -12.62
CA LEU A 130 11.32 -4.45 -13.11
C LEU A 130 11.36 -5.05 -14.53
N LYS A 131 10.58 -6.10 -14.80
CA LYS A 131 10.46 -6.71 -16.13
C LYS A 131 9.92 -5.73 -17.18
N ASN A 132 8.92 -4.93 -16.83
CA ASN A 132 8.37 -3.93 -17.75
C ASN A 132 9.38 -2.81 -18.05
N ARG A 133 10.19 -2.43 -17.06
CA ARG A 133 11.23 -1.42 -17.23
C ARG A 133 12.40 -1.90 -18.11
N THR A 134 12.74 -3.19 -18.09
CA THR A 134 13.78 -3.74 -18.98
C THR A 134 13.32 -3.87 -20.42
N ASN A 135 12.02 -4.15 -20.64
CA ASN A 135 11.45 -4.34 -21.98
C ASN A 135 11.18 -3.01 -22.72
N HIS A 136 11.07 -1.89 -22.00
CA HIS A 136 10.86 -0.56 -22.58
C HIS A 136 11.91 0.45 -22.05
N PRO A 137 13.12 0.49 -22.62
CA PRO A 137 14.19 1.40 -22.20
C PRO A 137 13.96 2.90 -22.54
N SER A 138 12.82 3.28 -23.16
CA SER A 138 12.61 4.60 -23.76
C SER A 138 12.55 5.78 -22.78
N SER A 139 12.61 5.56 -21.47
CA SER A 139 12.63 6.67 -20.49
C SER A 139 13.99 7.38 -20.36
N LYS A 140 15.01 7.00 -21.14
CA LYS A 140 16.27 7.77 -21.24
C LYS A 140 16.28 8.79 -22.38
N GLU A 141 15.41 8.67 -23.38
CA GLU A 141 15.42 9.57 -24.55
C GLU A 141 14.53 10.81 -24.39
N SER A 142 13.50 10.77 -23.53
CA SER A 142 12.60 11.94 -23.35
C SER A 142 13.26 13.14 -22.66
N ASN A 143 14.38 12.94 -21.93
CA ASN A 143 15.12 14.04 -21.33
C ASN A 143 16.12 14.71 -22.28
N LEU A 144 16.42 14.10 -23.43
CA LEU A 144 17.31 14.69 -24.43
C LEU A 144 16.53 15.46 -25.51
N ALA A 145 15.27 15.10 -25.74
CA ALA A 145 14.39 15.80 -26.68
C ALA A 145 13.87 17.16 -26.18
N CYS A 146 13.94 17.43 -24.88
CA CYS A 146 13.54 18.73 -24.30
C CYS A 146 14.73 19.73 -24.19
N LEU A 147 15.92 19.33 -24.66
CA LEU A 147 17.15 20.15 -24.65
C LEU A 147 17.67 20.46 -26.07
N LYS A 148 16.81 20.32 -27.09
CA LYS A 148 17.01 20.87 -28.44
C LYS A 148 15.85 21.77 -28.80
#